data_AF-A0A9E3WJC8-F1
#
_entry.id   AF-A0A9E3WJC8-F1
#
_cell.length_a   1.000
_cell.length_b   1.000
_cell.length_c   1.000
_cell.angle_alpha   90.00
_cell.angle_beta   90.00
_cell.angle_gamma   90.00
#
_symmetry.space_group_name_H-M   'P 1'
#
loop_
_entity.id
_entity.type
_entity.pdbx_description
1 polymer ?
#
loop_
_entity_poly.entity_id
_entity_poly.type
_entity_poly.pdbx_seq_one_letter_code
_entity_poly.pdbx_strand_id
1 'polypeptide(L)'
;MNSPYETMSVSADAPGAQPQPQAAAGPQPATWPHPMTGFADPRRKSPALACILSIMPGLGQVYVGYYSRGFIHAITVATLIAVLNSQAVRPMEPLLATFLAFFWLYNVIDAGRRAALYNYSLAGMAQIDLPEDFTKVGLRGSILGGAVLVLIGCVMLSKTLFGVSLDWVADWWPIAPIAFGIYLIAKAISDRSKTR
;
A
#
# COMPACT_ATOMS: atom_id res chain seq x y z
N MET A 1 -24.28 78.62 71.18
CA MET A 1 -22.82 78.66 71.41
C MET A 1 -22.18 77.85 70.29
N ASN A 2 -22.06 78.42 69.08
CA ASN A 2 -21.55 77.73 67.89
C ASN A 2 -20.18 78.31 67.58
N SER A 3 -19.13 77.51 67.73
CA SER A 3 -17.76 77.88 67.35
C SER A 3 -17.42 77.25 65.98
N PRO A 4 -16.71 77.97 65.09
CA PRO A 4 -16.53 77.61 63.69
C PRO A 4 -15.23 76.84 63.48
N TYR A 5 -15.25 75.77 62.68
CA TYR A 5 -14.04 75.17 62.11
C TYR A 5 -14.27 74.87 60.64
N GLU A 6 -13.92 75.86 59.84
CA GLU A 6 -13.73 75.81 58.41
C GLU A 6 -12.49 74.93 58.14
N THR A 7 -12.70 73.63 57.86
CA THR A 7 -11.61 72.75 57.45
C THR A 7 -11.32 72.94 55.97
N MET A 8 -10.18 73.58 55.75
CA MET A 8 -9.44 73.76 54.52
C MET A 8 -9.40 72.49 53.65
N SER A 9 -9.63 72.70 52.36
CA SER A 9 -9.47 71.76 51.25
C SER A 9 -8.10 71.08 51.23
N VAL A 10 -8.08 69.75 51.20
CA VAL A 10 -7.04 68.98 50.53
C VAL A 10 -7.73 67.88 49.74
N SER A 11 -7.88 68.13 48.44
CA SER A 11 -8.15 67.11 47.43
C SER A 11 -7.02 66.08 47.52
N ALA A 12 -7.27 64.97 48.20
CA ALA A 12 -6.35 63.84 48.17
C ALA A 12 -6.48 63.20 46.78
N ASP A 13 -5.66 63.67 45.84
CA ASP A 13 -5.41 62.99 44.58
C ASP A 13 -4.98 61.56 44.92
N ALA A 14 -5.87 60.62 44.63
CA ALA A 14 -5.57 59.20 44.70
C ALA A 14 -4.30 58.95 43.86
N PRO A 15 -3.27 58.24 44.37
CA PRO A 15 -2.15 57.85 43.54
C PRO A 15 -2.72 57.03 42.38
N GLY A 16 -2.63 57.59 41.16
CA GLY A 16 -3.11 56.94 39.96
C GLY A 16 -2.57 55.52 39.92
N ALA A 17 -3.48 54.54 39.88
CA ALA A 17 -3.12 53.15 39.66
C ALA A 17 -2.34 53.10 38.33
N GLN A 18 -1.01 52.95 38.43
CA GLN A 18 -0.20 52.71 37.26
C GLN A 18 -0.74 51.42 36.62
N PRO A 19 -1.02 51.41 35.29
CA PRO A 19 -1.41 50.18 34.62
C PRO A 19 -0.31 49.15 34.87
N GLN A 20 -0.65 48.05 35.53
CA GLN A 20 0.28 46.91 35.66
C GLN A 20 0.73 46.54 34.25
N PRO A 21 2.03 46.35 33.99
CA PRO A 21 2.49 45.84 32.70
C PRO A 21 1.78 44.51 32.47
N GLN A 22 0.91 44.46 31.45
CA GLN A 22 0.37 43.20 30.99
C GLN A 22 1.58 42.34 30.64
N ALA A 23 1.85 41.32 31.45
CA ALA A 23 2.86 40.33 31.14
C ALA A 23 2.49 39.79 29.75
N ALA A 24 3.31 40.13 28.76
CA ALA A 24 3.12 39.65 27.41
C ALA A 24 2.94 38.13 27.51
N ALA A 25 1.78 37.64 27.08
CA ALA A 25 1.54 36.22 27.01
C ALA A 25 2.68 35.65 26.15
N GLY A 26 3.58 34.90 26.80
CA GLY A 26 4.64 34.21 26.08
C GLY A 26 4.02 33.34 24.98
N PRO A 27 4.78 32.98 23.92
CA PRO A 27 4.28 32.07 22.91
C PRO A 27 3.66 30.86 23.59
N GLN A 28 2.34 30.68 23.45
CA GLN A 28 1.69 29.51 24.01
C GLN A 28 2.41 28.29 23.41
N PRO A 29 2.87 27.33 24.23
CA PRO A 29 3.47 26.13 23.69
C PRO A 29 2.47 25.54 22.71
N ALA A 30 2.89 25.33 21.46
CA ALA A 30 2.06 24.74 20.44
C ALA A 30 1.46 23.45 21.00
N THR A 31 0.16 23.47 21.27
CA THR A 31 -0.56 22.27 21.67
C THR A 31 -0.59 21.38 20.45
N TRP A 32 0.38 20.48 20.35
CA TRP A 32 0.28 19.36 19.42
C TRP A 32 -1.05 18.68 19.74
N PRO A 33 -1.95 18.46 18.75
CA PRO A 33 -3.17 17.73 19.00
C PRO A 33 -2.77 16.36 19.56
N HIS A 34 -3.03 16.15 20.85
CA HIS A 34 -2.88 14.84 21.46
C HIS A 34 -3.83 13.92 20.69
N PRO A 35 -3.35 12.81 20.08
CA PRO A 35 -4.24 11.85 19.46
C PRO A 35 -5.24 11.43 20.54
N MET A 36 -6.52 11.72 20.31
CA MET A 36 -7.59 11.33 21.23
C MET A 36 -7.56 9.80 21.36
N THR A 37 -6.97 9.33 22.45
CA THR A 37 -6.93 7.93 22.83
C THR A 37 -8.35 7.47 23.09
N GLY A 38 -8.89 6.58 22.26
CA GLY A 38 -10.14 5.88 22.56
C GLY A 38 -10.78 5.19 21.37
N PHE A 39 -10.70 5.77 20.18
CA PHE A 39 -11.23 5.15 18.97
C PHE A 39 -10.06 4.73 18.08
N ALA A 40 -9.79 3.43 18.04
CA ALA A 40 -8.97 2.87 16.98
C ALA A 40 -9.58 3.32 15.65
N ASP A 41 -8.83 4.09 14.84
CA ASP A 41 -9.31 4.55 13.54
C ASP A 41 -9.89 3.34 12.78
N PRO A 42 -11.19 3.35 12.41
CA PRO A 42 -11.86 2.24 11.75
C PRO A 42 -11.17 1.77 10.45
N ARG A 43 -10.30 2.60 9.87
CA ARG A 43 -9.54 2.30 8.66
C ARG A 43 -8.32 1.43 8.94
N ARG A 44 -7.84 1.33 10.18
CA ARG A 44 -6.64 0.55 10.53
C ARG A 44 -6.80 -0.90 10.14
N LYS A 45 -5.75 -1.48 9.55
CA LYS A 45 -5.70 -2.88 9.14
C LYS A 45 -4.84 -3.67 10.11
N SER A 46 -5.36 -4.78 10.63
CA SER A 46 -4.57 -5.69 11.47
C SER A 46 -3.44 -6.37 10.67
N PRO A 47 -2.15 -6.21 11.05
CA PRO A 47 -1.05 -6.91 10.40
C PRO A 47 -1.06 -8.42 10.61
N ALA A 48 -1.47 -8.86 11.80
CA ALA A 48 -1.60 -10.29 12.10
C ALA A 48 -2.66 -10.94 11.19
N LEU A 49 -3.81 -10.27 11.01
CA LEU A 49 -4.84 -10.76 10.10
C LEU A 49 -4.35 -10.79 8.64
N ALA A 50 -3.58 -9.78 8.22
CA ALA A 50 -2.97 -9.78 6.89
C ALA A 50 -2.03 -10.98 6.69
N CYS A 51 -1.19 -11.32 7.69
CA CYS A 51 -0.35 -12.51 7.64
C CYS A 51 -1.16 -13.82 7.57
N ILE A 52 -2.20 -13.96 8.40
CA ILE A 52 -3.06 -15.16 8.43
C ILE A 52 -3.77 -15.34 7.10
N LEU A 53 -4.36 -14.27 6.55
CA LEU A 53 -5.00 -14.33 5.23
C LEU A 53 -3.99 -14.72 4.15
N SER A 54 -2.75 -14.21 4.24
CA SER A 54 -1.67 -14.53 3.29
C SER A 54 -1.18 -15.97 3.36
N ILE A 55 -1.66 -16.82 4.28
CA ILE A 55 -1.44 -18.27 4.20
C ILE A 55 -1.93 -18.79 2.85
N MET A 56 -3.05 -18.25 2.36
CA MET A 56 -3.41 -18.38 0.95
C MET A 56 -2.70 -17.25 0.17
N PRO A 57 -1.76 -17.58 -0.75
CA PRO A 57 -0.94 -16.59 -1.42
C PRO A 57 -1.73 -15.45 -2.04
N GLY A 58 -1.37 -14.21 -1.70
CA GLY A 58 -1.98 -13.00 -2.22
C GLY A 58 -3.19 -12.45 -1.43
N LEU A 59 -3.87 -13.24 -0.60
CA LEU A 59 -5.08 -12.75 0.09
C LEU A 59 -4.76 -11.68 1.15
N GLY A 60 -3.62 -11.77 1.82
CA GLY A 60 -3.19 -10.76 2.79
C GLY A 60 -2.98 -9.38 2.15
N GLN A 61 -2.42 -9.34 0.94
CA GLN A 61 -2.22 -8.13 0.16
C GLN A 61 -3.57 -7.56 -0.30
N VAL A 62 -4.47 -8.42 -0.78
CA VAL A 62 -5.84 -8.04 -1.18
C VAL A 62 -6.60 -7.41 0.00
N TYR A 63 -6.47 -7.97 1.20
CA TYR A 63 -7.10 -7.44 2.41
C TYR A 63 -6.68 -6.00 2.75
N VAL A 64 -5.41 -5.66 2.54
CA VAL A 64 -4.89 -4.29 2.76
C VAL A 64 -5.19 -3.36 1.56
N GLY A 65 -5.69 -3.90 0.45
CA GLY A 65 -6.04 -3.16 -0.77
C GLY A 65 -4.96 -3.18 -1.87
N TYR A 66 -3.89 -3.97 -1.71
CA TYR A 66 -2.84 -4.15 -2.72
C TYR A 66 -3.22 -5.26 -3.72
N TYR A 67 -4.30 -5.05 -4.48
CA TYR A 67 -4.88 -6.06 -5.40
C TYR A 67 -3.87 -6.58 -6.44
N SER A 68 -3.19 -5.69 -7.16
CA SER A 68 -2.22 -6.08 -8.20
C SER A 68 -1.17 -7.04 -7.66
N ARG A 69 -0.61 -6.77 -6.48
CA ARG A 69 0.39 -7.65 -5.86
C ARG A 69 -0.23 -8.94 -5.35
N GLY A 70 -1.42 -8.88 -4.76
CA GLY A 70 -2.14 -10.08 -4.35
C GLY A 70 -2.35 -11.05 -5.51
N PHE A 71 -2.83 -10.56 -6.66
CA PHE A 71 -2.99 -11.38 -7.86
C PHE A 71 -1.67 -11.89 -8.42
N ILE A 72 -0.61 -11.07 -8.44
CA ILE A 72 0.73 -11.51 -8.87
C ILE A 72 1.21 -12.67 -7.99
N HIS A 73 1.06 -12.59 -6.66
CA HIS A 73 1.46 -13.67 -5.76
C HIS A 73 0.64 -14.94 -6.00
N ALA A 74 -0.68 -14.82 -6.16
CA ALA A 74 -1.56 -15.95 -6.43
C ALA A 74 -1.19 -16.66 -7.75
N ILE A 75 -1.01 -15.91 -8.84
CA ILE A 75 -0.62 -16.47 -10.14
C ILE A 75 0.79 -17.07 -10.09
N THR A 76 1.73 -16.43 -9.38
CA THR A 76 3.10 -16.94 -9.24
C THR A 76 3.11 -18.30 -8.56
N VAL A 77 2.39 -18.44 -7.43
CA VAL A 77 2.29 -19.72 -6.72
C VAL A 77 1.52 -20.76 -7.53
N ALA A 78 0.38 -20.39 -8.14
CA ALA A 78 -0.38 -21.32 -8.98
C ALA A 78 0.46 -21.85 -10.15
N THR A 79 1.25 -20.98 -10.79
CA THR A 79 2.14 -21.36 -11.90
C THR A 79 3.26 -22.27 -11.42
N LEU A 80 3.89 -21.96 -10.28
CA LEU A 80 4.93 -22.82 -9.69
C LEU A 80 4.40 -24.21 -9.37
N ILE A 81 3.21 -24.31 -8.76
CA ILE A 81 2.57 -25.60 -8.46
C ILE A 81 2.26 -26.36 -9.75
N ALA A 82 1.70 -25.69 -10.77
CA ALA A 82 1.40 -26.32 -12.05
C ALA A 82 2.65 -26.84 -12.76
N VAL A 83 3.74 -26.06 -12.75
CA VAL A 83 5.03 -26.43 -13.36
C VAL A 83 5.70 -27.57 -12.58
N LEU A 84 5.69 -27.53 -11.26
CA LEU A 84 6.21 -28.63 -10.43
C LEU A 84 5.43 -29.93 -10.65
N ASN A 85 4.14 -29.85 -11.00
CA ASN A 85 3.31 -31.03 -11.27
C ASN A 85 3.40 -31.54 -12.72
N SER A 86 3.95 -30.77 -13.66
CA SER A 86 3.91 -31.12 -15.09
C SER A 86 5.01 -32.11 -15.55
N GLN A 87 5.93 -32.48 -14.67
CA GLN A 87 7.15 -33.27 -14.95
C GLN A 87 8.12 -32.66 -15.99
N ALA A 88 7.77 -31.53 -16.61
CA ALA A 88 8.54 -30.89 -17.68
C ALA A 88 9.90 -30.34 -17.22
N VAL A 89 10.07 -30.10 -15.91
CA VAL A 89 11.24 -29.44 -15.32
C VAL A 89 11.90 -30.27 -14.22
N ARG A 90 11.81 -31.61 -14.32
CA ARG A 90 12.34 -32.56 -13.32
C ARG A 90 13.73 -32.22 -12.77
N PRO A 91 14.76 -31.93 -13.59
CA PRO A 91 16.09 -31.59 -13.07
C PRO A 91 16.11 -30.30 -12.23
N MET A 92 15.14 -29.41 -12.40
CA MET A 92 15.02 -28.12 -11.72
C MET A 92 14.02 -28.16 -10.55
N GLU A 93 13.35 -29.29 -10.29
CA GLU A 93 12.35 -29.44 -9.22
C GLU A 93 12.88 -28.98 -7.85
N PRO A 94 14.09 -29.37 -7.38
CA PRO A 94 14.57 -28.93 -6.07
C PRO A 94 14.72 -27.41 -5.97
N LEU A 95 15.16 -26.77 -7.05
CA LEU A 95 15.32 -25.31 -7.11
C LEU A 95 13.96 -24.61 -7.05
N LEU A 96 12.99 -25.07 -7.85
CA LEU A 96 11.65 -24.48 -7.93
C LEU A 96 10.84 -24.72 -6.65
N ALA A 97 10.95 -25.90 -6.04
CA ALA A 97 10.32 -26.21 -4.76
C ALA A 97 10.92 -25.36 -3.62
N THR A 98 12.24 -25.17 -3.62
CA THR A 98 12.92 -24.26 -2.67
C THR A 98 12.45 -22.82 -2.88
N PHE A 99 12.41 -22.35 -4.13
CA PHE A 99 11.90 -21.02 -4.46
C PHE A 99 10.44 -20.84 -3.99
N LEU A 100 9.58 -21.83 -4.24
CA LEU A 100 8.19 -21.80 -3.79
C LEU A 100 8.08 -21.66 -2.26
N ALA A 101 8.87 -22.42 -1.49
CA ALA A 101 8.89 -22.33 -0.04
C ALA A 101 9.30 -20.94 0.47
N PHE A 102 10.39 -20.38 -0.07
CA PHE A 102 10.83 -19.02 0.28
C PHE A 102 9.83 -17.95 -0.17
N PHE A 103 9.26 -18.08 -1.37
CA PHE A 103 8.25 -17.18 -1.89
C PHE A 103 6.99 -17.20 -1.02
N TRP A 104 6.60 -18.36 -0.49
CA TRP A 104 5.46 -18.50 0.41
C TRP A 104 5.66 -17.73 1.71
N LEU A 105 6.83 -17.88 2.35
CA LEU A 105 7.19 -17.13 3.56
C LEU A 105 7.28 -15.63 3.29
N TYR A 106 7.94 -15.25 2.18
CA TYR A 106 8.00 -13.87 1.72
C TYR A 106 6.60 -13.27 1.56
N ASN A 107 5.68 -13.99 0.93
CA ASN A 107 4.31 -13.55 0.71
C ASN A 107 3.57 -13.27 2.04
N VAL A 108 3.80 -14.07 3.09
CA VAL A 108 3.23 -13.82 4.42
C VAL A 108 3.82 -12.57 5.07
N ILE A 109 5.15 -12.44 5.07
CA ILE A 109 5.85 -11.30 5.65
C ILE A 109 5.49 -10.00 4.93
N ASP A 110 5.38 -10.03 3.60
CA ASP A 110 5.02 -8.88 2.77
C ASP A 110 3.61 -8.37 3.12
N ALA A 111 2.63 -9.26 3.35
CA ALA A 111 1.29 -8.85 3.76
C ALA A 111 1.28 -8.13 5.12
N GLY A 112 1.99 -8.67 6.12
CA GLY A 112 2.12 -8.03 7.44
C GLY A 112 2.81 -6.67 7.37
N ARG A 113 3.92 -6.59 6.63
CA ARG A 113 4.66 -5.33 6.43
C ARG A 113 3.80 -4.26 5.75
N ARG A 114 2.98 -4.64 4.77
CA ARG A 114 2.05 -3.72 4.09
C ARG A 114 0.95 -3.21 5.00
N ALA A 115 0.36 -4.07 5.82
CA ALA A 115 -0.64 -3.66 6.78
C ALA A 115 -0.06 -2.69 7.82
N ALA A 116 1.15 -2.96 8.31
CA ALA A 116 1.85 -2.05 9.22
C ALA A 116 2.14 -0.70 8.55
N LEU A 117 2.66 -0.73 7.32
CA LEU A 117 2.97 0.47 6.53
C LEU A 117 1.70 1.30 6.24
N TYR A 118 0.60 0.65 5.87
CA TYR A 118 -0.71 1.29 5.69
C TYR A 118 -1.18 2.01 6.97
N ASN A 119 -0.97 1.41 8.14
CA ASN A 119 -1.32 2.04 9.40
C ASN A 119 -0.41 3.26 9.70
N TYR A 120 0.88 3.20 9.34
CA TYR A 120 1.78 4.35 9.50
C TYR A 120 1.42 5.51 8.57
N SER A 121 0.98 5.24 7.34
CA SER A 121 0.51 6.29 6.45
C SER A 121 -0.80 6.91 6.91
N LEU A 122 -1.71 6.09 7.46
CA LEU A 122 -2.95 6.56 8.06
C LEU A 122 -2.68 7.48 9.26
N ALA A 123 -1.61 7.23 10.03
CA ALA A 123 -1.18 8.08 11.13
C ALA A 123 -0.42 9.35 10.70
N GLY A 124 -0.28 9.62 9.39
CA GLY A 124 0.48 10.76 8.87
C GLY A 124 2.00 10.65 9.06
N MET A 125 2.50 9.50 9.52
CA MET A 125 3.93 9.26 9.79
C MET A 125 4.69 8.68 8.59
N ALA A 126 3.99 8.20 7.58
CA ALA A 126 4.58 7.77 6.32
C ALA A 126 3.87 8.45 5.14
N GLN A 127 4.57 9.33 4.41
CA GLN A 127 4.15 9.68 3.06
C GLN A 127 4.41 8.47 2.16
N ILE A 128 3.43 7.59 2.09
CA ILE A 128 3.32 6.70 0.95
C ILE A 128 2.70 7.58 -0.13
N ASP A 129 3.43 7.87 -1.21
CA ASP A 129 2.78 8.04 -2.50
C ASP A 129 2.04 6.72 -2.71
N LEU A 130 0.74 6.67 -2.35
CA LEU A 130 -0.08 5.48 -2.55
C LEU A 130 0.19 5.08 -4.00
N PRO A 131 0.75 3.90 -4.27
CA PRO A 131 0.90 3.48 -5.65
C PRO A 131 -0.48 3.62 -6.28
N GLU A 132 -0.57 4.25 -7.45
CA GLU A 132 -1.81 4.40 -8.23
C GLU A 132 -2.53 3.06 -8.49
N ASP A 133 -1.94 1.95 -8.05
CA ASP A 133 -2.53 0.62 -7.88
C ASP A 133 -3.87 0.60 -7.13
N PHE A 134 -4.16 1.58 -6.25
CA PHE A 134 -5.46 1.65 -5.56
C PHE A 134 -6.64 2.01 -6.49
N THR A 135 -6.39 2.62 -7.65
CA THR A 135 -7.43 3.01 -8.62
C THR A 135 -7.38 2.23 -9.94
N LYS A 136 -6.33 1.46 -10.19
CA LYS A 136 -6.14 0.74 -11.48
C LYS A 136 -6.54 -0.74 -11.47
N VAL A 137 -7.22 -1.20 -10.41
CA VAL A 137 -7.99 -2.46 -10.45
C VAL A 137 -9.45 -2.18 -10.11
N GLY A 138 -9.99 -1.07 -10.61
CA GLY A 138 -11.43 -1.04 -10.87
C GLY A 138 -11.73 -2.16 -11.86
N LEU A 139 -12.82 -2.91 -11.63
CA LEU A 139 -13.45 -3.79 -12.59
C LEU A 139 -13.95 -3.05 -13.86
N ARG A 140 -13.33 -1.93 -14.24
CA ARG A 140 -13.35 -1.40 -15.59
C ARG A 140 -12.59 -2.42 -16.41
N GLY A 141 -13.30 -3.48 -16.82
CA GLY A 141 -12.78 -4.62 -17.53
C GLY A 141 -11.77 -4.14 -18.56
N SER A 142 -10.49 -4.45 -18.31
CA SER A 142 -9.48 -4.22 -19.32
C SER A 142 -9.90 -5.12 -20.47
N ILE A 143 -10.44 -4.53 -21.54
CA ILE A 143 -10.83 -5.24 -22.76
C ILE A 143 -9.67 -6.13 -23.20
N LEU A 144 -8.44 -5.62 -23.03
CA LEU A 144 -7.21 -6.37 -23.25
C LEU A 144 -7.08 -7.57 -22.30
N GLY A 145 -7.31 -7.41 -21.00
CA GLY A 145 -7.28 -8.52 -20.03
C GLY A 145 -8.35 -9.59 -20.32
N GLY A 146 -9.57 -9.17 -20.67
CA GLY A 146 -10.64 -10.06 -21.10
C GLY A 146 -10.31 -10.78 -22.39
N ALA A 147 -9.77 -10.09 -23.40
CA ALA A 147 -9.35 -10.69 -24.66
C ALA A 147 -8.22 -11.71 -24.47
N VAL A 148 -7.22 -11.40 -23.64
CA VAL A 148 -6.16 -12.35 -23.28
C VAL A 148 -6.73 -13.59 -22.60
N LEU A 149 -7.66 -13.43 -21.67
CA LEU A 149 -8.29 -14.57 -20.99
C LEU A 149 -9.11 -15.43 -21.95
N VAL A 150 -9.85 -14.81 -22.88
CA VAL A 150 -10.59 -15.53 -23.93
C VAL A 150 -9.63 -16.31 -24.81
N LEU A 151 -8.54 -15.71 -25.26
CA LEU A 151 -7.53 -16.38 -26.09
C LEU A 151 -6.90 -17.58 -25.36
N ILE A 152 -6.51 -17.40 -24.09
CA ILE A 152 -5.98 -18.49 -23.26
C ILE A 152 -7.03 -19.60 -23.11
N GLY A 153 -8.29 -19.23 -22.86
CA GLY A 153 -9.41 -20.15 -22.77
C GLY A 153 -9.59 -20.95 -24.07
N CYS A 154 -9.59 -20.30 -25.23
CA CYS A 154 -9.67 -20.96 -26.53
C CYS A 154 -8.52 -21.94 -26.77
N VAL A 155 -7.28 -21.56 -26.44
CA VAL A 155 -6.11 -22.44 -26.58
C VAL A 155 -6.24 -23.68 -25.69
N MET A 156 -6.64 -23.49 -24.42
CA MET A 156 -6.86 -24.64 -23.52
C MET A 156 -8.04 -25.50 -23.98
N LEU A 157 -9.11 -24.88 -24.47
CA LEU A 157 -10.28 -25.55 -24.99
C LEU A 157 -9.93 -26.41 -26.21
N SER A 158 -9.00 -25.97 -27.06
CA SER A 158 -8.55 -26.75 -28.21
C SER A 158 -7.99 -28.12 -27.83
N LYS A 159 -7.28 -28.21 -26.71
CA LYS A 159 -6.79 -29.50 -26.19
C LYS A 159 -7.95 -30.37 -25.67
N THR A 160 -8.92 -29.77 -24.98
CA THR A 160 -10.03 -30.52 -24.36
C THR A 160 -11.08 -30.98 -25.37
N LEU A 161 -11.45 -30.13 -26.33
CA LEU A 161 -12.52 -30.41 -27.30
C LEU A 161 -12.02 -31.12 -28.56
N PHE A 162 -10.84 -30.76 -29.05
CA PHE A 162 -10.32 -31.25 -30.33
C PHE A 162 -9.11 -32.18 -30.16
N GLY A 163 -8.64 -32.41 -28.94
CA GLY A 163 -7.47 -33.26 -28.68
C GLY A 163 -6.17 -32.73 -29.29
N VAL A 164 -6.15 -31.45 -29.70
CA VAL A 164 -4.98 -30.83 -30.34
C VAL A 164 -3.84 -30.75 -29.33
N SER A 165 -2.65 -31.24 -29.71
CA SER A 165 -1.48 -31.14 -28.85
C SER A 165 -1.06 -29.68 -28.70
N LEU A 166 -0.67 -29.29 -27.47
CA LEU A 166 -0.20 -27.94 -27.15
C LEU A 166 1.32 -27.86 -27.15
N ASP A 167 1.99 -28.84 -27.75
CA ASP A 167 3.45 -28.92 -27.78
C ASP A 167 4.04 -27.70 -28.49
N TRP A 168 3.38 -27.22 -29.55
CA TRP A 168 3.74 -25.98 -30.23
C TRP A 168 3.69 -24.75 -29.32
N VAL A 169 2.79 -24.70 -28.32
CA VAL A 169 2.75 -23.62 -27.32
C VAL A 169 3.96 -23.75 -26.38
N ALA A 170 4.28 -24.97 -25.96
CA ALA A 170 5.41 -25.28 -25.10
C ALA A 170 6.78 -25.05 -25.79
N ASP A 171 6.84 -25.09 -27.12
CA ASP A 171 8.04 -24.74 -27.86
C ASP A 171 8.20 -23.22 -28.01
N TRP A 172 7.08 -22.49 -28.12
CA TRP A 172 7.08 -21.05 -28.43
C TRP A 172 6.90 -20.13 -27.20
N TRP A 173 6.47 -20.64 -26.05
CA TRP A 173 6.31 -19.81 -24.83
C TRP A 173 7.55 -19.03 -24.39
N PRO A 174 8.83 -19.44 -24.65
CA PRO A 174 9.99 -18.65 -24.22
C PRO A 174 10.09 -17.31 -24.96
N ILE A 175 9.46 -17.17 -26.12
CA ILE A 175 9.42 -15.91 -26.89
C ILE A 175 8.69 -14.82 -26.09
N ALA A 176 7.66 -15.18 -25.31
CA ALA A 176 6.87 -14.21 -24.54
C ALA A 176 7.69 -13.45 -23.47
N PRO A 177 8.40 -14.10 -22.53
CA PRO A 177 9.25 -13.39 -21.58
C PRO A 177 10.43 -12.68 -22.25
N ILE A 178 10.96 -13.19 -23.37
CA ILE A 178 12.02 -12.52 -24.14
C ILE A 178 11.50 -11.18 -24.69
N ALA A 179 10.36 -11.20 -25.39
CA ALA A 179 9.75 -10.00 -25.94
C ALA A 179 9.36 -9.00 -24.84
N PHE A 180 8.84 -9.50 -23.71
CA PHE A 180 8.54 -8.67 -22.55
C PHE A 180 9.80 -8.03 -21.95
N GLY A 181 10.90 -8.78 -21.83
CA GLY A 181 12.20 -8.26 -21.39
C GLY A 181 12.74 -7.16 -22.30
N ILE A 182 12.68 -7.38 -23.62
CA ILE A 182 13.08 -6.38 -24.63
C ILE A 182 12.22 -5.12 -24.48
N TYR A 183 10.90 -5.28 -24.34
CA TYR A 183 9.97 -4.17 -24.15
C TYR A 183 10.31 -3.36 -22.90
N LEU A 184 10.61 -4.02 -21.77
CA LEU A 184 11.00 -3.32 -20.54
C LEU A 184 12.29 -2.53 -20.70
N ILE A 185 13.28 -3.08 -21.40
CA ILE A 185 14.54 -2.37 -21.70
C ILE A 185 14.27 -1.16 -22.60
N ALA A 186 13.52 -1.35 -23.68
CA ALA A 186 13.17 -0.27 -24.60
C ALA A 186 12.39 0.85 -23.90
N LYS A 187 11.43 0.48 -23.04
CA LYS A 187 10.67 1.42 -22.22
C LYS A 187 11.58 2.16 -21.24
N ALA A 188 12.46 1.45 -20.53
CA ALA A 188 13.40 2.05 -19.58
C ALA A 188 14.34 3.06 -20.26
N ILE A 189 14.76 2.80 -21.51
CA ILE A 189 15.56 3.74 -22.30
C ILE A 189 14.73 4.95 -22.73
N SER A 190 13.50 4.74 -23.21
CA SER A 190 12.60 5.83 -23.64
C SER A 190 12.24 6.78 -22.49
N ASP A 191 11.98 6.25 -21.30
CA ASP A 191 11.64 7.06 -20.12
C ASP A 191 12.84 7.90 -19.65
N ARG A 192 14.07 7.38 -19.80
CA ARG A 192 15.31 8.13 -19.53
C ARG A 192 15.57 9.24 -20.55
N SER A 193 15.18 9.06 -21.82
CA SER A 193 15.38 10.08 -22.85
C SER A 193 14.41 11.25 -22.74
N LYS A 194 13.25 11.08 -22.09
CA LYS A 194 12.23 12.13 -21.90
C LYS A 194 12.50 13.02 -20.69
N THR A 195 13.34 12.56 -19.77
CA THR A 195 13.70 13.29 -18.54
C THR A 195 14.95 14.17 -18.71
N ARG A 196 15.59 14.12 -19.90
CA ARG A 196 16.79 14.90 -20.23
C ARG A 196 16.45 15.93 -21.31
#